data_AF-A0A6G8Q3I9-F1
#
_entry.id   AF-A0A6G8Q3I9-F1
#
_cell.length_a   1.000
_cell.length_b   1.000
_cell.length_c   1.000
_cell.angle_alpha   90.00
_cell.angle_beta   90.00
_cell.angle_gamma   90.00
#
_symmetry.space_group_name_H-M   'P 1'
#
loop_
_entity.id
_entity.type
_entity.pdbx_description
1 polymer ?
#
loop_
_entity_poly.entity_id
_entity_poly.type
_entity_poly.pdbx_seq_one_letter_code
_entity_poly.pdbx_strand_id
1 'polypeptide(L)'
;MKIFRFGRVLAAVLAFALLTPGIAAASSHDGGMQMDGSMQMNGDAAMQEMNSAMADLEALEGEEFEIAYANQVIAHHQGALDMAQAVVDRAPNPEVRDAAARIIEDQTREINDLTAFLRETYGQEPNPDERMSMDPAMMDHMESSDPAMAEQMFLLGMREHHETVIQMAEIALQKAQSPLLLDQARTIIDSQRAEQEEFAGYLQQFYGIEAPAPTGDMMQGMQAAMGDGSMQMPQTGGPSPVVVVAAAGALLVAAVVAGSYVLRRSFG
;
A
#
# COMPACT_ATOMS: atom_id res chain seq x y z
N MET A 1 -58.56 -13.89 37.28
CA MET A 1 -59.91 -13.74 36.68
C MET A 1 -60.53 -12.43 37.18
N LYS A 2 -60.74 -11.46 36.27
CA LYS A 2 -61.44 -10.13 36.37
C LYS A 2 -60.86 -9.26 35.22
N ILE A 3 -61.29 -9.42 33.97
CA ILE A 3 -62.41 -8.78 33.26
C ILE A 3 -62.31 -7.23 33.17
N PHE A 4 -61.93 -6.80 31.95
CA PHE A 4 -62.25 -5.58 31.17
C PHE A 4 -62.22 -4.17 31.78
N ARG A 5 -61.57 -3.26 31.04
CA ARG A 5 -62.25 -2.06 30.48
C ARG A 5 -61.50 -1.44 29.29
N PHE A 6 -62.19 -1.42 28.15
CA PHE A 6 -61.88 -0.61 26.97
C PHE A 6 -62.01 0.88 27.29
N GLY A 7 -61.08 1.70 26.79
CA GLY A 7 -61.07 3.16 26.95
C GLY A 7 -60.55 3.87 25.69
N ARG A 8 -61.48 4.12 24.77
CA ARG A 8 -61.60 5.18 23.75
C ARG A 8 -60.33 5.96 23.31
N VAL A 9 -60.12 5.88 22.00
CA VAL A 9 -59.51 6.86 21.08
C VAL A 9 -59.61 8.31 21.55
N LEU A 10 -58.46 8.98 21.61
CA LEU A 10 -58.36 10.43 21.40
C LEU A 10 -57.38 10.67 20.25
N ALA A 11 -57.91 11.12 19.11
CA ALA A 11 -57.12 11.70 18.04
C ALA A 11 -56.63 13.07 18.51
N ALA A 12 -55.31 13.27 18.55
CA ALA A 12 -54.70 14.58 18.67
C ALA A 12 -54.00 14.89 17.36
N VAL A 13 -54.69 15.66 16.52
CA VAL A 13 -54.10 16.35 15.37
C VAL A 13 -53.30 17.53 15.94
N LEU A 14 -51.98 17.48 15.79
CA LEU A 14 -51.09 18.62 16.04
C LEU A 14 -50.32 18.89 14.75
N ALA A 15 -50.89 19.77 13.94
CA ALA A 15 -50.16 20.51 12.93
C ALA A 15 -49.62 21.79 13.60
N PHE A 16 -48.32 22.06 13.53
CA PHE A 16 -47.82 23.44 13.39
C PHE A 16 -46.33 23.52 13.01
N ALA A 17 -46.08 24.37 12.02
CA ALA A 17 -44.84 25.09 11.67
C ALA A 17 -43.60 24.30 11.18
N LEU A 18 -43.47 24.27 9.84
CA LEU A 18 -42.19 24.24 9.14
C LEU A 18 -41.36 25.47 9.53
N LEU A 19 -40.27 25.25 10.26
CA LEU A 19 -39.16 26.19 10.39
C LEU A 19 -37.93 25.52 9.79
N THR A 20 -37.66 25.83 8.53
CA THR A 20 -36.38 25.51 7.88
C THR A 20 -35.26 26.28 8.58
N PRO A 21 -34.23 25.63 9.14
CA PRO A 21 -32.99 26.32 9.45
C PRO A 21 -32.37 26.77 8.13
N GLY A 22 -32.09 28.06 8.02
CA GLY A 22 -31.39 28.64 6.88
C GLY A 22 -30.04 27.97 6.70
N ILE A 23 -29.84 27.38 5.52
CA ILE A 23 -28.53 26.91 5.07
C ILE A 23 -27.68 28.16 4.86
N ALA A 24 -26.77 28.43 5.77
CA ALA A 24 -25.67 29.34 5.51
C ALA A 24 -24.80 28.66 4.44
N ALA A 25 -24.83 29.19 3.22
CA ALA A 25 -23.87 28.82 2.18
C ALA A 25 -22.49 29.24 2.66
N ALA A 26 -21.76 28.31 3.27
CA ALA A 26 -20.32 28.42 3.40
C ALA A 26 -19.77 28.45 1.97
N SER A 27 -19.16 29.57 1.61
CA SER A 27 -18.41 29.72 0.38
C SER A 27 -17.33 28.64 0.33
N SER A 28 -17.51 27.65 -0.54
CA SER A 28 -16.50 26.68 -0.91
C SER A 28 -15.33 27.44 -1.55
N HIS A 29 -14.21 27.53 -0.83
CA HIS A 29 -12.93 27.79 -1.47
C HIS A 29 -12.59 26.54 -2.28
N ASP A 30 -12.82 26.61 -3.59
CA ASP A 30 -12.32 25.65 -4.56
C ASP A 30 -10.80 25.82 -4.63
N GLY A 31 -10.11 25.10 -3.75
CA GLY A 31 -8.66 25.06 -3.63
C GLY A 31 -8.12 23.78 -4.27
N GLY A 32 -8.43 23.55 -5.55
CA GLY A 32 -7.69 22.55 -6.31
C GLY A 32 -6.21 22.95 -6.32
N MET A 33 -5.37 22.22 -5.56
CA MET A 33 -3.93 22.36 -5.67
C MET A 33 -3.55 21.85 -7.05
N GLN A 34 -3.39 22.78 -8.00
CA GLN A 34 -2.75 22.46 -9.27
C GLN A 34 -1.33 21.98 -8.95
N MET A 35 -1.06 20.70 -9.22
CA MET A 35 0.31 20.20 -9.28
C MET A 35 1.11 21.14 -10.17
N ASP A 36 2.25 21.65 -9.68
CA ASP A 36 3.14 22.45 -10.50
C ASP A 36 3.52 21.61 -11.73
N GLY A 37 3.43 22.18 -12.94
CA GLY A 37 3.78 21.48 -14.18
C GLY A 37 5.22 20.96 -14.18
N SER A 38 6.09 21.52 -13.33
CA SER A 38 7.43 20.99 -13.09
C SER A 38 7.44 19.61 -12.40
N MET A 39 6.55 19.37 -11.41
CA MET A 39 6.42 18.08 -10.73
C MET A 39 5.89 17.01 -11.68
N GLN A 40 4.93 17.36 -12.54
CA GLN A 40 4.40 16.42 -13.52
C GLN A 40 5.46 16.02 -14.56
N MET A 41 6.21 16.99 -15.10
CA MET A 41 7.28 16.70 -16.06
C MET A 41 8.42 15.85 -15.48
N ASN A 42 8.76 16.06 -14.20
CA ASN A 42 9.78 15.25 -13.52
C ASN A 42 9.26 13.83 -13.25
N GLY A 43 8.00 13.68 -12.86
CA GLY A 43 7.35 12.37 -12.68
C GLY A 43 7.32 11.55 -13.97
N ASP A 44 6.97 12.17 -15.10
CA ASP A 44 6.97 11.50 -16.41
C ASP A 44 8.38 10.99 -16.79
N ALA A 45 9.42 11.79 -16.50
CA ALA A 45 10.80 11.40 -16.74
C ALA A 45 11.25 10.24 -15.85
N ALA A 46 10.90 10.26 -14.56
CA ALA A 46 11.20 9.17 -13.63
C ALA A 46 10.52 7.86 -14.06
N MET A 47 9.25 7.92 -14.46
CA MET A 47 8.52 6.76 -15.01
C MET A 47 9.16 6.23 -16.30
N GLN A 48 9.70 7.12 -17.17
CA GLN A 48 10.40 6.69 -18.37
C GLN A 48 11.71 5.93 -18.04
N GLU A 49 12.46 6.39 -17.04
CA GLU A 49 13.69 5.71 -16.59
C GLU A 49 13.39 4.36 -15.94
N MET A 50 12.36 4.27 -15.09
CA MET A 50 11.92 3.01 -14.49
C MET A 50 11.47 2.00 -15.57
N ASN A 51 10.68 2.44 -16.55
CA ASN A 51 10.28 1.60 -17.68
C ASN A 51 11.49 1.11 -18.51
N SER A 52 12.51 1.96 -18.66
CA SER A 52 13.77 1.60 -19.30
C SER A 52 14.50 0.51 -18.50
N ALA A 53 14.56 0.64 -17.17
CA ALA A 53 15.17 -0.35 -16.29
C ALA A 53 14.46 -1.71 -16.32
N MET A 54 13.13 -1.71 -16.36
CA MET A 54 12.31 -2.92 -16.52
C MET A 54 12.54 -3.58 -17.89
N ALA A 55 12.60 -2.79 -18.97
CA ALA A 55 12.88 -3.30 -20.30
C ALA A 55 14.30 -3.90 -20.42
N ASP A 56 15.29 -3.27 -19.78
CA ASP A 56 16.64 -3.81 -19.67
C ASP A 56 16.62 -5.16 -18.93
N LEU A 57 15.91 -5.24 -17.79
CA LEU A 57 15.78 -6.47 -17.01
C LEU A 57 15.15 -7.61 -17.84
N GLU A 58 14.08 -7.33 -18.59
CA GLU A 58 13.44 -8.31 -19.47
C GLU A 58 14.34 -8.82 -20.60
N ALA A 59 15.30 -8.02 -21.05
CA ALA A 59 16.24 -8.39 -22.10
C ALA A 59 17.37 -9.31 -21.61
N LEU A 60 17.62 -9.35 -20.30
CA LEU A 60 18.69 -10.12 -19.68
C LEU A 60 18.28 -11.59 -19.45
N GLU A 61 19.30 -12.44 -19.33
CA GLU A 61 19.17 -13.88 -19.01
C GLU A 61 20.33 -14.33 -18.11
N GLY A 62 20.14 -15.46 -17.41
CA GLY A 62 21.21 -16.10 -16.63
C GLY A 62 21.79 -15.19 -15.54
N GLU A 63 23.11 -15.26 -15.33
CA GLU A 63 23.80 -14.50 -14.29
C GLU A 63 23.58 -12.98 -14.41
N GLU A 64 23.60 -12.43 -15.63
CA GLU A 64 23.39 -11.00 -15.85
C GLU A 64 21.99 -10.56 -15.39
N PHE A 65 20.97 -11.40 -15.66
CA PHE A 65 19.61 -11.18 -15.17
C PHE A 65 19.54 -11.22 -13.64
N GLU A 66 20.12 -12.24 -13.01
CA GLU A 66 20.01 -12.43 -11.56
C GLU A 66 20.71 -11.31 -10.77
N ILE A 67 21.84 -10.82 -11.28
CA ILE A 67 22.53 -9.64 -10.72
C ILE A 67 21.71 -8.37 -10.91
N ALA A 68 21.16 -8.15 -12.10
CA ALA A 68 20.34 -6.97 -12.38
C ALA A 68 19.07 -6.96 -11.53
N TYR A 69 18.36 -8.08 -11.46
CA TYR A 69 17.18 -8.27 -10.62
C TYR A 69 17.47 -7.92 -9.16
N ALA A 70 18.52 -8.51 -8.58
CA ALA A 70 18.87 -8.25 -7.19
C ALA A 70 19.15 -6.77 -6.92
N ASN A 71 19.90 -6.10 -7.81
CA ASN A 71 20.21 -4.68 -7.64
C ASN A 71 19.00 -3.76 -7.84
N GLN A 72 18.11 -4.08 -8.78
CA GLN A 72 16.89 -3.32 -9.00
C GLN A 72 15.89 -3.49 -7.84
N VAL A 73 15.72 -4.72 -7.33
CA VAL A 73 14.84 -4.98 -6.18
C VAL A 73 15.40 -4.34 -4.90
N ILE A 74 16.73 -4.32 -4.69
CA ILE A 74 17.33 -3.59 -3.56
C ILE A 74 17.00 -2.08 -3.63
N ALA A 75 17.19 -1.45 -4.79
CA ALA A 75 16.86 -0.03 -4.97
C ALA A 75 15.37 0.24 -4.73
N HIS A 76 14.51 -0.61 -5.30
CA HIS A 76 13.07 -0.49 -5.16
C HIS A 76 12.61 -0.68 -3.70
N HIS A 77 13.11 -1.69 -2.99
CA HIS A 77 12.79 -1.89 -1.57
C HIS A 77 13.26 -0.74 -0.69
N GLN A 78 14.37 -0.07 -1.02
CA GLN A 78 14.79 1.12 -0.29
C GLN A 78 13.73 2.23 -0.34
N GLY A 79 13.07 2.41 -1.49
CA GLY A 79 11.95 3.35 -1.63
C GLY A 79 10.77 3.03 -0.72
N ALA A 80 10.43 1.75 -0.56
CA ALA A 80 9.39 1.33 0.37
C ALA A 80 9.76 1.56 1.84
N LEU A 81 11.03 1.35 2.22
CA LEU A 81 11.52 1.68 3.57
C LEU A 81 11.36 3.17 3.85
N ASP A 82 11.71 4.02 2.88
CA ASP A 82 11.61 5.47 3.02
C ASP A 82 10.13 5.91 3.19
N MET A 83 9.23 5.38 2.37
CA MET A 83 7.78 5.63 2.50
C MET A 83 7.20 5.16 3.84
N ALA A 84 7.57 3.96 4.29
CA ALA A 84 7.10 3.42 5.56
C ALA A 84 7.62 4.24 6.75
N GLN A 85 8.88 4.67 6.70
CA GLN A 85 9.49 5.50 7.74
C GLN A 85 8.81 6.86 7.87
N ALA A 86 8.28 7.42 6.78
CA ALA A 86 7.55 8.68 6.79
C ALA A 86 6.20 8.62 7.54
N VAL A 87 5.62 7.42 7.75
CA VAL A 87 4.31 7.25 8.42
C VAL A 87 4.35 6.48 9.74
N VAL A 88 5.34 5.61 9.95
CA VAL A 88 5.34 4.62 11.05
C VAL A 88 5.13 5.23 12.45
N ASP A 89 5.59 6.46 12.69
CA ASP A 89 5.48 7.12 13.99
C ASP A 89 4.36 8.17 14.08
N ARG A 90 3.75 8.53 12.95
CA ARG A 90 2.86 9.71 12.87
C ARG A 90 1.52 9.48 12.20
N ALA A 91 1.32 8.39 11.45
CA ALA A 91 0.02 8.05 10.87
C ALA A 91 -1.07 8.04 11.96
N PRO A 92 -2.24 8.67 11.72
CA PRO A 92 -3.31 8.75 12.70
C PRO A 92 -3.88 7.37 13.07
N ASN A 93 -3.93 6.43 12.13
CA ASN A 93 -4.48 5.10 12.36
C ASN A 93 -3.38 4.11 12.81
N PRO A 94 -3.51 3.48 14.00
CA PRO A 94 -2.51 2.54 14.51
C PRO A 94 -2.30 1.34 13.59
N GLU A 95 -3.34 0.87 12.91
CA GLU A 95 -3.27 -0.23 11.95
C GLU A 95 -2.29 0.08 10.81
N VAL A 96 -2.24 1.34 10.35
CA VAL A 96 -1.31 1.77 9.30
C VAL A 96 0.12 1.88 9.83
N ARG A 97 0.31 2.34 11.07
CA ARG A 97 1.63 2.31 11.72
C ARG A 97 2.16 0.89 11.88
N ASP A 98 1.30 -0.04 12.29
CA ASP A 98 1.66 -1.45 12.44
C ASP A 98 2.01 -2.08 11.08
N ALA A 99 1.30 -1.72 10.01
CA ALA A 99 1.63 -2.18 8.66
C ALA A 99 2.97 -1.59 8.16
N ALA A 100 3.21 -0.29 8.36
CA ALA A 100 4.49 0.33 8.01
C ALA A 100 5.68 -0.31 8.75
N ALA A 101 5.51 -0.64 10.04
CA ALA A 101 6.54 -1.34 10.81
C ALA A 101 6.83 -2.75 10.26
N ARG A 102 5.80 -3.49 9.81
CA ARG A 102 5.99 -4.80 9.16
C ARG A 102 6.75 -4.68 7.84
N ILE A 103 6.37 -3.72 6.98
CA ILE A 103 7.09 -3.45 5.72
C ILE A 103 8.56 -3.16 5.98
N ILE A 104 8.87 -2.33 6.99
CA ILE A 104 10.26 -2.03 7.35
C ILE A 104 11.01 -3.31 7.71
N GLU A 105 10.42 -4.18 8.52
CA GLU A 105 11.07 -5.44 8.92
C GLU A 105 11.28 -6.37 7.72
N ASP A 106 10.23 -6.64 6.95
CA ASP A 106 10.25 -7.64 5.89
C ASP A 106 11.12 -7.19 4.71
N GLN A 107 11.00 -5.94 4.24
CA GLN A 107 11.81 -5.46 3.12
C GLN A 107 13.28 -5.22 3.52
N THR A 108 13.57 -4.92 4.80
CA THR A 108 14.96 -4.94 5.30
C THR A 108 15.55 -6.35 5.23
N ARG A 109 14.76 -7.38 5.57
CA ARG A 109 15.19 -8.77 5.46
C ARG A 109 15.48 -9.14 4.00
N GLU A 110 14.58 -8.79 3.09
CA GLU A 110 14.71 -9.06 1.65
C GLU A 110 15.94 -8.36 1.03
N ILE A 111 16.22 -7.11 1.41
CA ILE A 111 17.46 -6.40 1.00
C ILE A 111 18.71 -7.13 1.48
N ASN A 112 18.71 -7.61 2.73
CA ASN A 112 19.85 -8.34 3.28
C ASN A 112 20.07 -9.67 2.57
N ASP A 113 18.99 -10.39 2.26
CA ASP A 113 19.06 -11.67 1.55
C ASP A 113 19.59 -11.49 0.12
N LEU A 114 19.14 -10.46 -0.61
CA LEU A 114 19.68 -10.13 -1.95
C LEU A 114 21.13 -9.67 -1.90
N THR A 115 21.49 -8.89 -0.88
CA THR A 115 22.87 -8.46 -0.67
C THR A 115 23.79 -9.65 -0.40
N ALA A 116 23.35 -10.59 0.45
CA ALA A 116 24.07 -11.83 0.69
C ALA A 116 24.17 -12.68 -0.58
N PHE A 117 23.07 -12.79 -1.34
CA PHE A 117 23.03 -13.51 -2.61
C PHE A 117 24.08 -12.99 -3.60
N LEU A 118 24.17 -11.66 -3.80
CA LEU A 118 25.17 -11.03 -4.67
C LEU A 118 26.60 -11.35 -4.24
N ARG A 119 26.89 -11.23 -2.93
CA ARG A 119 28.22 -11.48 -2.37
C ARG A 119 28.63 -12.95 -2.43
N GLU A 120 27.73 -13.84 -2.05
CA GLU A 120 28.02 -15.26 -1.90
C GLU A 120 28.00 -16.02 -3.24
N THR A 121 27.13 -15.62 -4.16
CA THR A 121 26.96 -16.30 -5.44
C THR A 121 27.89 -15.73 -6.52
N TYR A 122 27.99 -14.41 -6.63
CA TYR A 122 28.75 -13.75 -7.70
C TYR A 122 29.99 -13.00 -7.22
N GLY A 123 30.23 -12.91 -5.91
CA GLY A 123 31.35 -12.15 -5.37
C GLY A 123 31.24 -10.65 -5.62
N GLN A 124 30.02 -10.13 -5.80
CA GLN A 124 29.77 -8.71 -6.07
C GLN A 124 29.16 -8.03 -4.86
N GLU A 125 29.59 -6.79 -4.62
CA GLU A 125 28.87 -5.89 -3.72
C GLU A 125 27.61 -5.35 -4.42
N PRO A 126 26.54 -5.04 -3.68
CA PRO A 126 25.37 -4.37 -4.25
C PRO A 126 25.75 -3.09 -4.98
N ASN A 127 25.18 -2.93 -6.17
CA ASN A 127 25.22 -1.72 -6.98
C ASN A 127 23.78 -1.40 -7.41
N PRO A 128 22.96 -0.83 -6.50
CA PRO A 128 21.54 -0.61 -6.75
C PRO A 128 21.30 0.25 -8.00
N ASP A 129 20.27 -0.08 -8.78
CA ASP A 129 19.91 0.68 -9.98
C ASP A 129 19.11 1.93 -9.59
N GLU A 130 19.73 3.10 -9.66
CA GLU A 130 19.11 4.36 -9.24
C GLU A 130 17.82 4.71 -10.01
N ARG A 131 17.60 4.13 -11.19
CA ARG A 131 16.35 4.30 -11.95
C ARG A 131 15.14 3.67 -11.27
N MET A 132 15.38 2.75 -10.34
CA MET A 132 14.34 2.09 -9.53
C MET A 132 14.14 2.75 -8.16
N SER A 133 14.88 3.82 -7.87
CA SER A 133 14.75 4.55 -6.61
C SER A 133 13.51 5.43 -6.59
N MET A 134 13.03 5.70 -5.37
CA MET A 134 11.95 6.66 -5.14
C MET A 134 12.35 8.09 -5.54
N ASP A 135 11.42 8.85 -6.13
CA ASP A 135 11.67 10.26 -6.43
C ASP A 135 11.81 11.09 -5.13
N PRO A 136 12.92 11.83 -4.93
CA PRO A 136 13.15 12.58 -3.70
C PRO A 136 12.12 13.68 -3.45
N ALA A 137 11.59 14.34 -4.49
CA ALA A 137 10.62 15.40 -4.32
C ALA A 137 9.26 14.85 -3.86
N MET A 138 8.92 13.63 -4.28
CA MET A 138 7.76 12.93 -3.75
C MET A 138 7.92 12.60 -2.26
N MET A 139 9.08 12.11 -1.83
CA MET A 139 9.35 11.86 -0.42
C MET A 139 9.32 13.14 0.42
N ASP A 140 9.95 14.22 -0.04
CA ASP A 140 9.91 15.52 0.62
C ASP A 140 8.46 16.02 0.80
N HIS A 141 7.61 15.81 -0.21
CA HIS A 141 6.19 16.18 -0.14
C HIS A 141 5.42 15.33 0.89
N MET A 142 5.66 14.02 0.92
CA MET A 142 5.05 13.11 1.87
C MET A 142 5.44 13.46 3.32
N GLU A 143 6.72 13.73 3.57
CA GLU A 143 7.21 14.09 4.90
C GLU A 143 6.68 15.45 5.39
N SER A 144 6.55 16.42 4.49
CA SER A 144 6.07 17.77 4.82
C SER A 144 4.55 17.88 4.95
N SER A 145 3.80 16.90 4.44
CA SER A 145 2.34 16.86 4.52
C SER A 145 1.85 16.63 5.94
N ASP A 146 0.59 16.99 6.24
CA ASP A 146 -0.01 16.63 7.52
C ASP A 146 -0.15 15.11 7.66
N PRO A 147 -0.22 14.56 8.88
CA PRO A 147 -0.19 13.11 9.07
C PRO A 147 -1.32 12.32 8.41
N ALA A 148 -2.51 12.89 8.25
CA ALA A 148 -3.63 12.19 7.62
C ALA A 148 -3.49 12.17 6.09
N MET A 149 -2.90 13.21 5.51
CA MET A 149 -2.55 13.25 4.09
C MET A 149 -1.37 12.31 3.78
N ALA A 150 -0.32 12.31 4.62
CA ALA A 150 0.81 11.39 4.49
C ALA A 150 0.37 9.91 4.57
N GLU A 151 -0.60 9.58 5.44
CA GLU A 151 -1.17 8.23 5.50
C GLU A 151 -1.89 7.83 4.21
N GLN A 152 -2.69 8.72 3.60
CA GLN A 152 -3.36 8.44 2.33
C GLN A 152 -2.37 8.28 1.17
N MET A 153 -1.35 9.13 1.12
CA MET A 153 -0.26 9.00 0.15
C MET A 153 0.51 7.69 0.32
N PHE A 154 0.78 7.27 1.57
CA PHE A 154 1.37 5.97 1.84
C PHE A 154 0.50 4.82 1.33
N LEU A 155 -0.79 4.79 1.70
CA LEU A 155 -1.68 3.68 1.34
C LEU A 155 -1.90 3.57 -0.17
N LEU A 156 -2.03 4.69 -0.88
CA LEU A 156 -2.19 4.67 -2.34
C LEU A 156 -0.86 4.44 -3.06
N GLY A 157 0.19 5.16 -2.67
CA GLY A 157 1.51 5.06 -3.28
C GLY A 157 2.15 3.69 -3.07
N MET A 158 2.04 3.11 -1.86
CA MET A 158 2.62 1.79 -1.58
C MET A 158 1.93 0.69 -2.38
N ARG A 159 0.64 0.85 -2.72
CA ARG A 159 -0.04 -0.11 -3.61
C ARG A 159 0.54 -0.10 -5.02
N GLU A 160 0.82 1.08 -5.57
CA GLU A 160 1.47 1.21 -6.88
C GLU A 160 2.92 0.75 -6.83
N HIS A 161 3.65 1.12 -5.78
CA HIS A 161 5.02 0.67 -5.55
C HIS A 161 5.09 -0.86 -5.50
N HIS A 162 4.23 -1.51 -4.72
CA HIS A 162 4.17 -2.97 -4.64
C HIS A 162 3.86 -3.63 -5.98
N GLU A 163 3.04 -3.01 -6.82
CA GLU A 163 2.70 -3.56 -8.13
C GLU A 163 3.92 -3.69 -9.04
N THR A 164 4.82 -2.70 -9.01
CA THR A 164 6.06 -2.73 -9.80
C THR A 164 6.95 -3.91 -9.40
N VAL A 165 7.17 -4.15 -8.10
CA VAL A 165 8.03 -5.27 -7.68
C VAL A 165 7.34 -6.63 -7.81
N ILE A 166 6.00 -6.70 -7.77
CA ILE A 166 5.26 -7.90 -8.16
C ILE A 166 5.52 -8.24 -9.63
N GLN A 167 5.49 -7.27 -10.54
CA GLN A 167 5.83 -7.48 -11.95
C GLN A 167 7.28 -7.96 -12.12
N MET A 168 8.22 -7.36 -11.38
CA MET A 168 9.62 -7.82 -11.37
C MET A 168 9.75 -9.27 -10.89
N ALA A 169 9.05 -9.64 -9.81
CA ALA A 169 9.05 -10.99 -9.29
C ALA A 169 8.45 -11.99 -10.30
N GLU A 170 7.41 -11.60 -11.05
CA GLU A 170 6.86 -12.42 -12.14
C GLU A 170 7.85 -12.62 -13.29
N ILE A 171 8.70 -11.62 -13.59
CA ILE A 171 9.81 -11.76 -14.52
C ILE A 171 10.85 -12.75 -13.96
N ALA A 172 11.19 -12.66 -12.68
CA ALA A 172 12.13 -13.58 -12.03
C ALA A 172 11.64 -15.03 -12.05
N LEU A 173 10.34 -15.28 -11.87
CA LEU A 173 9.78 -16.63 -12.00
C LEU A 173 9.95 -17.25 -13.39
N GLN A 174 10.15 -16.44 -14.42
CA GLN A 174 10.36 -16.89 -15.79
C GLN A 174 11.84 -17.07 -16.13
N LYS A 175 12.72 -16.24 -15.56
CA LYS A 175 14.10 -16.08 -16.00
C LYS A 175 15.17 -16.55 -14.99
N ALA A 176 14.89 -16.45 -13.69
CA ALA A 176 15.85 -16.84 -12.67
C ALA A 176 16.10 -18.35 -12.69
N GLN A 177 17.34 -18.74 -12.44
CA GLN A 177 17.75 -20.14 -12.30
C GLN A 177 18.04 -20.48 -10.83
N SER A 178 18.39 -19.46 -10.04
CA SER A 178 18.63 -19.51 -8.61
C SER A 178 17.36 -19.91 -7.85
N PRO A 179 17.38 -21.05 -7.12
CA PRO A 179 16.26 -21.44 -6.27
C PRO A 179 15.93 -20.40 -5.21
N LEU A 180 16.94 -19.65 -4.73
CA LEU A 180 16.75 -18.57 -3.77
C LEU A 180 15.89 -17.45 -4.37
N LEU A 181 16.24 -16.97 -5.57
CA LEU A 181 15.48 -15.90 -6.23
C LEU A 181 14.07 -16.34 -6.61
N LEU A 182 13.89 -17.61 -7.01
CA LEU A 182 12.57 -18.15 -7.30
C LEU A 182 11.68 -18.25 -6.06
N ASP A 183 12.24 -18.60 -4.90
CA ASP A 183 11.50 -18.65 -3.63
C ASP A 183 11.16 -17.24 -3.12
N GLN A 184 12.12 -16.33 -3.22
CA GLN A 184 11.92 -14.93 -2.87
C GLN A 184 10.87 -14.27 -3.77
N ALA A 185 10.90 -14.49 -5.09
CA ALA A 185 9.90 -13.94 -6.00
C ALA A 185 8.47 -14.39 -5.65
N ARG A 186 8.28 -15.65 -5.26
CA ARG A 186 6.97 -16.15 -4.78
C ARG A 186 6.55 -15.45 -3.50
N THR A 187 7.48 -15.29 -2.57
CA THR A 187 7.23 -14.63 -1.29
C THR A 187 6.81 -13.17 -1.51
N ILE A 188 7.53 -12.43 -2.36
CA ILE A 188 7.21 -11.04 -2.74
C ILE A 188 5.81 -10.96 -3.35
N ILE A 189 5.48 -11.83 -4.30
CA ILE A 189 4.16 -11.84 -4.95
C ILE A 189 3.04 -12.06 -3.92
N ASP A 190 3.21 -13.05 -3.04
CA ASP A 190 2.17 -13.41 -2.07
C ASP A 190 2.01 -12.35 -0.98
N SER A 191 3.11 -11.85 -0.41
CA SER A 191 3.08 -10.85 0.66
C SER A 191 2.57 -9.50 0.17
N GLN A 192 3.10 -9.00 -0.96
CA GLN A 192 2.79 -7.66 -1.41
C GLN A 192 1.39 -7.55 -2.02
N ARG A 193 0.84 -8.63 -2.60
CA ARG A 193 -0.59 -8.67 -2.98
C ARG A 193 -1.49 -8.60 -1.76
N ALA A 194 -1.15 -9.31 -0.68
CA ALA A 194 -1.92 -9.26 0.56
C ALA A 194 -1.88 -7.85 1.17
N GLU A 195 -0.73 -7.19 1.15
CA GLU A 195 -0.58 -5.80 1.62
C GLU A 195 -1.36 -4.81 0.74
N GLN A 196 -1.38 -4.99 -0.59
CA GLN A 196 -2.19 -4.16 -1.48
C GLN A 196 -3.70 -4.23 -1.16
N GLU A 197 -4.21 -5.42 -0.85
CA GLU A 197 -5.60 -5.64 -0.42
C GLU A 197 -5.86 -5.03 0.96
N GLU A 198 -4.92 -5.19 1.91
CA GLU A 198 -4.98 -4.58 3.24
C GLU A 198 -5.10 -3.05 3.13
N PHE A 199 -4.27 -2.40 2.29
CA PHE A 199 -4.27 -0.95 2.11
C PHE A 199 -5.51 -0.45 1.39
N ALA A 200 -6.04 -1.20 0.42
CA ALA A 200 -7.35 -0.89 -0.15
C ALA A 200 -8.46 -0.92 0.92
N GLY A 201 -8.40 -1.90 1.83
CA GLY A 201 -9.28 -1.99 2.98
C GLY A 201 -9.20 -0.77 3.90
N TYR A 202 -7.99 -0.33 4.24
CA TYR A 202 -7.77 0.88 5.05
C TYR A 202 -8.26 2.14 4.38
N LEU A 203 -8.01 2.33 3.08
CA LEU A 203 -8.52 3.46 2.30
C LEU A 203 -10.05 3.53 2.35
N GLN A 204 -10.72 2.40 2.15
CA GLN A 204 -12.18 2.33 2.21
C GLN A 204 -12.70 2.55 3.65
N GLN A 205 -12.05 1.97 4.65
CA GLN A 205 -12.50 1.99 6.04
C GLN A 205 -12.31 3.37 6.69
N PHE A 206 -11.14 3.98 6.51
CA PHE A 206 -10.77 5.22 7.20
C PHE A 206 -11.19 6.46 6.41
N TYR A 207 -11.13 6.40 5.08
CA TYR A 207 -11.31 7.56 4.21
C TYR A 207 -12.51 7.46 3.27
N GLY A 208 -13.15 6.28 3.17
CA GLY A 208 -14.24 6.07 2.23
C GLY A 208 -13.78 6.03 0.77
N ILE A 209 -12.48 5.84 0.53
CA ILE A 209 -11.86 5.83 -0.79
C ILE A 209 -11.91 4.40 -1.34
N GLU A 210 -12.60 4.22 -2.46
CA GLU A 210 -12.52 2.98 -3.24
C GLU A 210 -11.25 3.04 -4.10
N ALA A 211 -10.22 2.31 -3.66
CA ALA A 211 -8.91 2.37 -4.28
C ALA A 211 -8.93 1.67 -5.66
N PRO A 212 -8.44 2.31 -6.74
CA PRO A 212 -8.37 1.67 -8.05
C PRO A 212 -7.43 0.45 -8.01
N ALA A 213 -7.59 -0.45 -8.99
CA ALA A 213 -6.60 -1.51 -9.20
C ALA A 213 -5.24 -0.86 -9.51
N PRO A 214 -4.15 -1.29 -8.83
CA PRO A 214 -2.84 -0.71 -9.05
C PRO A 214 -2.34 -1.06 -10.45
N THR A 215 -1.56 -0.16 -11.03
CA THR A 215 -1.01 -0.28 -12.38
C THR A 215 0.51 -0.35 -12.39
N GLY A 216 1.15 0.00 -11.26
CA GLY A 216 2.59 0.26 -11.16
C GLY A 216 2.93 1.73 -11.44
N ASP A 217 1.94 2.58 -11.70
CA ASP A 217 2.12 4.02 -11.92
C ASP A 217 1.90 4.78 -10.61
N MET A 218 3.02 5.07 -9.93
CA MET A 218 3.02 5.82 -8.68
C MET A 218 2.40 7.22 -8.79
N MET A 219 2.50 7.87 -9.97
CA MET A 219 1.87 9.16 -10.21
C MET A 219 0.35 9.05 -10.24
N GLN A 220 -0.18 7.95 -10.77
CA GLN A 220 -1.62 7.67 -10.73
C GLN A 220 -2.11 7.50 -9.29
N GLY A 221 -1.37 6.76 -8.45
CA GLY A 221 -1.68 6.59 -7.04
C GLY A 221 -1.69 7.93 -6.28
N MET A 222 -0.69 8.80 -6.53
CA MET A 222 -0.62 10.10 -5.88
C MET A 222 -1.71 11.07 -6.36
N GLN A 223 -2.05 11.07 -7.65
CA GLN A 223 -3.18 11.84 -8.17
C GLN A 223 -4.51 11.42 -7.52
N ALA A 224 -4.70 10.11 -7.30
CA ALA A 224 -5.87 9.60 -6.59
C ALA A 224 -5.92 10.09 -5.13
N ALA A 225 -4.77 10.23 -4.46
CA ALA A 225 -4.68 10.71 -3.08
C ALA A 225 -5.02 12.20 -2.95
N MET A 226 -4.59 13.00 -3.92
CA MET A 226 -4.84 14.45 -3.94
C MET A 226 -6.24 14.81 -4.43
N GLY A 227 -6.91 13.88 -5.14
CA GLY A 227 -8.21 14.08 -5.76
C GLY A 227 -8.15 15.02 -6.97
N ASP A 228 -9.11 14.90 -7.89
CA ASP A 228 -9.29 15.83 -9.02
C ASP A 228 -9.98 17.15 -8.64
N GLY A 229 -10.00 17.49 -7.34
CA GLY A 229 -10.83 18.56 -6.78
C GLY A 229 -12.32 18.23 -6.66
N SER A 230 -12.79 17.06 -7.12
CA SER A 230 -14.19 16.61 -7.01
C SER A 230 -14.45 15.64 -5.85
N MET A 231 -13.42 15.00 -5.29
CA MET A 231 -13.54 14.30 -4.01
C MET A 231 -13.56 15.31 -2.86
N GLN A 232 -14.77 15.60 -2.36
CA GLN A 232 -14.93 16.30 -1.09
C GLN A 232 -14.41 15.42 0.05
N MET A 233 -13.15 15.67 0.41
CA MET A 233 -12.52 15.08 1.58
C MET A 233 -13.35 15.42 2.82
N PRO A 234 -13.83 14.43 3.60
CA PRO A 234 -14.42 14.71 4.89
C PRO A 234 -13.35 15.35 5.78
N GLN A 235 -13.61 16.58 6.22
CA GLN A 235 -12.77 17.40 7.12
C GLN A 235 -12.62 16.82 8.55
N THR A 236 -12.78 15.51 8.71
CA THR A 236 -12.78 14.85 10.01
C THR A 236 -11.76 13.73 10.00
N GLY A 237 -10.49 14.08 10.20
CA GLY A 237 -9.42 13.17 10.63
C GLY A 237 -9.64 12.69 12.08
N GLY A 238 -10.82 12.19 12.38
CA GLY A 238 -11.16 11.51 13.62
C GLY A 238 -11.59 10.08 13.30
N PRO A 239 -11.41 9.13 14.23
CA PRO A 239 -11.77 7.74 13.97
C PRO A 239 -13.24 7.65 13.57
N SER A 240 -13.49 7.17 12.35
CA SER A 240 -14.82 6.76 11.93
C SER A 240 -15.35 5.76 12.96
N PRO A 241 -16.63 5.85 13.38
CA PRO A 241 -17.18 4.88 14.30
C PRO A 241 -17.05 3.49 13.67
N VAL A 242 -16.34 2.60 14.36
CA VAL A 242 -16.04 1.23 13.95
C VAL A 242 -17.32 0.57 13.41
N VAL A 243 -17.43 0.47 12.09
CA VAL A 243 -18.38 -0.45 11.47
C VAL A 243 -17.66 -1.79 11.47
N VAL A 244 -18.00 -2.64 12.44
CA VAL A 244 -17.57 -4.03 12.44
C VAL A 244 -18.21 -4.71 11.23
N VAL A 245 -17.53 -4.68 10.09
CA VAL A 245 -17.81 -5.60 9.00
C VAL A 245 -17.09 -6.88 9.37
N ALA A 246 -17.85 -7.89 9.78
CA ALA A 246 -17.32 -9.22 10.04
C ALA A 246 -16.71 -9.76 8.73
N ALA A 247 -15.38 -9.74 8.64
CA ALA A 247 -14.64 -10.42 7.60
C ALA A 247 -14.78 -11.93 7.80
N ALA A 248 -15.77 -12.52 7.12
CA ALA A 248 -15.82 -13.97 6.90
C ALA A 248 -14.89 -14.29 5.72
N GLY A 249 -13.60 -14.52 6.00
CA GLY A 249 -12.67 -14.83 4.91
C GLY A 249 -11.19 -14.94 5.26
N ALA A 250 -10.81 -15.49 6.42
CA ALA A 250 -9.40 -15.86 6.64
C ALA A 250 -9.30 -17.04 7.61
N LEU A 251 -9.44 -18.25 7.07
CA LEU A 251 -9.04 -19.48 7.74
C LEU A 251 -8.69 -20.46 6.64
N LEU A 252 -7.45 -20.41 6.14
CA LEU A 252 -6.74 -21.56 5.54
C LEU A 252 -5.32 -21.26 5.01
N VAL A 253 -4.42 -20.63 5.78
CA VAL A 253 -2.97 -20.91 5.60
C VAL A 253 -2.24 -20.79 6.93
N ALA A 254 -2.26 -21.87 7.73
CA ALA A 254 -1.35 -22.03 8.86
C ALA A 254 -1.15 -23.52 9.17
N ALA A 255 -0.58 -24.27 8.23
CA ALA A 255 -0.04 -25.61 8.50
C ALA A 255 0.85 -26.14 7.35
N VAL A 256 2.05 -25.57 7.13
CA VAL A 256 3.10 -26.32 6.40
C VAL A 256 4.52 -26.19 7.00
N VAL A 257 4.90 -25.16 7.77
CA VAL A 257 6.33 -25.00 8.18
C VAL A 257 6.66 -25.51 9.60
N ALA A 258 6.08 -26.63 10.02
CA ALA A 258 6.50 -27.31 11.26
C ALA A 258 6.36 -28.83 11.15
N GLY A 259 7.04 -29.44 10.17
CA GLY A 259 6.90 -30.87 9.89
C GLY A 259 8.15 -31.56 9.34
N SER A 260 9.35 -31.06 9.64
CA SER A 260 10.61 -31.69 9.15
C SER A 260 11.72 -31.78 10.20
N TYR A 261 11.38 -31.74 11.48
CA TYR A 261 12.29 -32.09 12.57
C TYR A 261 11.51 -32.92 13.58
N VAL A 262 12.08 -34.04 14.02
CA VAL A 262 11.48 -35.06 14.91
C VAL A 262 10.69 -36.15 14.17
N LEU A 263 11.38 -36.99 13.40
CA LEU A 263 11.12 -38.45 13.36
C LEU A 263 12.35 -39.20 12.78
N ARG A 264 13.50 -39.03 13.44
CA ARG A 264 14.64 -39.95 13.30
C ARG A 264 15.15 -40.37 14.68
N ARG A 265 14.32 -41.13 15.40
CA ARG A 265 14.74 -42.08 16.45
C ARG A 265 13.53 -42.89 16.87
N SER A 266 13.49 -44.15 16.46
CA SER A 266 12.94 -45.33 17.17
C SER A 266 12.53 -46.42 16.17
N PHE A 267 13.54 -47.12 15.64
CA PHE A 267 13.42 -48.55 15.35
C PHE A 267 14.80 -49.17 15.62
N GLY A 268 14.95 -49.58 16.87
CA GLY A 268 15.79 -50.67 17.35
C GLY A 268 14.90 -51.48 18.29
#